data_AF-A0A839J0H1-F1
#
_entry.id   AF-A0A839J0H1-F1
#
_cell.length_a   1.000
_cell.length_b   1.000
_cell.length_c   1.000
_cell.angle_alpha   90.00
_cell.angle_beta   90.00
_cell.angle_gamma   90.00
#
_symmetry.space_group_name_H-M   'P 1'
#
loop_
_entity.id
_entity.type
_entity.pdbx_description
1 polymer ?
#
loop_
_entity_poly.entity_id
_entity_poly.type
_entity_poly.pdbx_seq_one_letter_code
_entity_poly.pdbx_strand_id
1 'polypeptide(L)'
;SIRELFAAGFIPGFLGILLYLGAVRYVVWRIPEAGPCGEKLSWPERLKALNGVWGVLILFTIVMGGIYLGIFTPTEAAGIGAGGAFVIALARKSLTFGSLFDILTDTARTSAMLFAVLI
;
A
#
# COMPACT_ATOMS: atom_id res chain seq x y z
N SER A 1 -9.57 -9.03 -19.18
CA SER A 1 -9.40 -7.55 -19.21
C SER A 1 -8.58 -7.10 -18.00
N ILE A 2 -7.86 -5.96 -18.03
CA ILE A 2 -6.98 -5.52 -16.91
C ILE A 2 -7.69 -5.53 -15.54
N ARG A 3 -9.00 -5.24 -15.52
CA ARG A 3 -9.87 -5.35 -14.33
C ARG A 3 -9.89 -6.74 -13.70
N GLU A 4 -9.93 -7.80 -14.51
CA GLU A 4 -9.89 -9.20 -14.03
C GLU A 4 -8.52 -9.58 -13.48
N LEU A 5 -7.43 -9.06 -14.06
CA LEU A 5 -6.07 -9.25 -13.50
C LEU A 5 -5.96 -8.61 -12.11
N PHE A 6 -6.52 -7.41 -11.92
CA PHE A 6 -6.61 -6.78 -10.61
C PHE A 6 -7.51 -7.55 -9.63
N ALA A 7 -8.66 -8.07 -10.09
CA ALA A 7 -9.54 -8.91 -9.27
C ALA A 7 -8.87 -10.23 -8.85
N ALA A 8 -8.14 -10.86 -9.76
CA ALA A 8 -7.38 -12.06 -9.48
C ALA A 8 -6.29 -11.84 -8.43
N GLY A 9 -5.77 -10.61 -8.30
CA GLY A 9 -4.79 -10.22 -7.28
C GLY A 9 -5.32 -10.21 -5.84
N PHE A 10 -6.65 -10.21 -5.63
CA PHE A 10 -7.23 -10.19 -4.28
C PHE A 10 -6.90 -11.46 -3.47
N ILE A 11 -7.07 -12.64 -4.08
CA ILE A 11 -6.79 -13.93 -3.45
C ILE A 11 -5.31 -14.05 -3.02
N PRO A 12 -4.30 -13.86 -3.90
CA PRO A 12 -2.90 -13.92 -3.50
C PRO A 12 -2.52 -12.81 -2.52
N GLY A 13 -3.14 -11.62 -2.61
CA GLY A 13 -2.95 -10.56 -1.62
C GLY A 13 -3.43 -10.98 -0.23
N PHE A 14 -4.64 -11.55 -0.14
CA PHE A 14 -5.19 -12.05 1.11
C PHE A 14 -4.38 -13.21 1.69
N LEU A 15 -3.95 -14.14 0.83
CA LEU A 15 -3.03 -15.20 1.22
C LEU A 15 -1.72 -14.62 1.75
N GLY A 16 -1.17 -13.60 1.09
CA GLY A 16 0.03 -12.88 1.53
C GLY A 16 -0.15 -12.26 2.93
N ILE A 17 -1.31 -11.66 3.22
CA ILE A 17 -1.63 -11.14 4.56
C ILE A 17 -1.57 -12.26 5.61
N LEU A 18 -2.23 -13.40 5.34
CA LEU A 18 -2.23 -14.53 6.27
C LEU A 18 -0.82 -15.11 6.49
N LEU A 19 -0.05 -15.26 5.42
CA LEU A 19 1.33 -15.73 5.48
C LEU A 19 2.22 -14.75 6.25
N TYR A 20 2.07 -13.44 6.04
CA TYR A 20 2.81 -12.43 6.80
C TYR A 20 2.46 -12.46 8.28
N LEU A 21 1.17 -12.52 8.63
CA LEU A 21 0.73 -12.64 10.02
C LEU A 21 1.28 -13.91 10.67
N GLY A 22 1.26 -15.03 9.93
CA GLY A 22 1.85 -16.30 10.35
C GLY A 22 3.37 -16.19 10.55
N ALA A 23 4.08 -15.57 9.61
CA ALA A 23 5.53 -15.38 9.67
C ALA A 23 5.93 -14.48 10.85
N VAL A 24 5.25 -13.34 11.04
CA VAL A 24 5.48 -12.45 12.19
C VAL A 24 5.23 -13.21 13.49
N ARG A 25 4.12 -13.95 13.60
CA ARG A 25 3.83 -14.75 14.80
C ARG A 25 4.86 -15.85 15.04
N TYR A 26 5.33 -16.51 13.99
CA TYR A 26 6.38 -17.53 14.08
C TYR A 26 7.70 -16.93 14.56
N VAL A 27 8.13 -15.80 13.98
CA VAL A 27 9.37 -15.10 14.37
C VAL A 27 9.29 -14.64 15.83
N VAL A 28 8.22 -13.97 16.23
CA VAL A 28 8.04 -13.49 17.60
C VAL A 28 7.94 -14.65 18.61
N TRP A 29 7.40 -15.80 18.19
CA TRP A 29 7.39 -17.00 19.04
C TRP A 29 8.79 -17.60 19.24
N ARG A 30 9.64 -17.59 18.21
CA ARG A 30 11.01 -18.12 18.27
C ARG A 30 12.00 -17.15 18.92
N ILE A 31 11.81 -15.86 18.72
CA ILE A 31 12.64 -14.78 19.24
C ILE A 31 11.71 -13.75 19.88
N PRO A 32 11.32 -13.96 21.16
CA PRO A 32 10.41 -13.05 21.86
C PRO A 32 10.91 -11.60 21.94
N GLU A 33 12.22 -11.40 21.90
CA GLU A 33 12.85 -10.08 21.88
C GLU A 33 12.59 -9.30 20.58
N ALA A 34 12.29 -9.99 19.47
CA ALA A 34 11.95 -9.34 18.20
C ALA A 34 10.56 -8.68 18.20
N GLY A 35 9.73 -8.99 19.20
CA GLY A 35 8.39 -8.43 19.36
C GLY A 35 7.91 -8.56 20.80
N PRO A 36 8.47 -7.80 21.76
CA PRO A 36 8.07 -7.86 23.15
C PRO A 36 6.58 -7.55 23.28
N CYS A 37 5.92 -8.22 24.22
CA CYS A 37 4.48 -8.04 24.44
C CYS A 37 4.21 -6.60 24.90
N GLY A 38 3.68 -5.76 24.02
CA GLY A 38 3.27 -4.40 24.36
C GLY A 38 2.09 -4.39 25.33
N GLU A 39 1.81 -3.23 25.92
CA GLU A 39 0.65 -3.06 26.80
C GLU A 39 -0.65 -3.43 26.07
N LYS A 40 -1.59 -4.05 26.80
CA LYS A 40 -2.89 -4.45 26.25
C LYS A 40 -3.69 -3.19 25.90
N LEU A 41 -3.62 -2.77 24.64
CA LEU A 41 -4.45 -1.69 24.11
C LEU A 41 -5.92 -2.07 24.13
N SER A 42 -6.73 -1.19 24.69
CA SER A 42 -8.19 -1.24 24.63
C SER A 42 -8.69 -1.07 23.18
N TRP A 43 -9.88 -1.56 22.87
CA TRP A 43 -10.47 -1.46 21.52
C TRP A 43 -10.48 -0.03 20.93
N PRO A 44 -10.82 1.02 21.70
CA PRO A 44 -10.74 2.40 21.22
C PRO A 44 -9.32 2.84 20.84
N GLU A 45 -8.31 2.43 21.62
CA GLU A 45 -6.90 2.76 21.34
C GLU A 45 -6.39 2.04 20.09
N ARG A 46 -6.84 0.80 19.85
CA ARG A 46 -6.54 0.06 18.62
C ARG A 46 -7.09 0.77 17.38
N LEU A 47 -8.33 1.25 17.43
CA LEU A 47 -8.92 2.02 16.32
C LEU A 47 -8.20 3.36 16.12
N LYS A 48 -7.77 4.02 17.20
CA LYS A 48 -6.97 5.23 17.14
C LYS A 48 -5.60 4.98 16.50
N ALA A 49 -4.97 3.84 16.75
CA ALA A 49 -3.71 3.47 16.11
C ALA A 49 -3.86 3.29 14.58
N LEU A 50 -5.03 2.83 14.11
CA LEU A 50 -5.33 2.72 12.68
C LEU A 50 -5.48 4.08 11.99
N ASN A 51 -5.59 5.18 12.74
CA ASN A 51 -5.75 6.53 12.18
C ASN A 51 -4.61 6.90 11.20
N GLY A 52 -3.42 6.32 11.41
CA GLY A 52 -2.26 6.51 10.53
C GLY A 52 -2.41 5.93 9.12
N VAL A 53 -3.37 5.03 8.86
CA VAL A 53 -3.47 4.28 7.59
C VAL A 53 -4.65 4.73 6.71
N TRP A 54 -5.53 5.60 7.21
CA TRP A 54 -6.76 6.01 6.49
C TRP A 54 -6.54 6.56 5.10
N GLY A 55 -5.46 7.31 4.88
CA GLY A 55 -5.12 7.83 3.54
C GLY A 55 -4.94 6.72 2.51
N VAL A 56 -4.32 5.61 2.89
CA VAL A 56 -4.12 4.44 2.00
C VAL A 56 -5.46 3.77 1.70
N LEU A 57 -6.33 3.62 2.71
CA LEU A 57 -7.67 3.03 2.54
C LEU A 57 -8.55 3.87 1.61
N ILE A 58 -8.53 5.19 1.76
CA ILE A 58 -9.26 6.12 0.90
C ILE A 58 -8.76 5.98 -0.54
N LEU A 59 -7.44 6.03 -0.75
CA LEU A 59 -6.85 5.93 -2.07
C LEU A 59 -7.18 4.59 -2.74
N PHE A 60 -7.03 3.48 -2.01
CA PHE A 60 -7.40 2.14 -2.48
C PHE A 60 -8.86 2.07 -2.90
N THR A 61 -9.77 2.60 -2.07
CA THR A 61 -11.21 2.56 -2.33
C THR A 61 -11.57 3.38 -3.57
N ILE A 62 -10.97 4.56 -3.75
CA ILE A 62 -11.19 5.41 -4.93
C ILE A 62 -10.70 4.72 -6.20
N VAL A 63 -9.48 4.18 -6.18
CA VAL A 63 -8.86 3.56 -7.36
C VAL A 63 -9.57 2.24 -7.71
N MET A 64 -9.67 1.31 -6.76
CA MET A 64 -10.29 0.01 -7.01
C MET A 64 -11.79 0.14 -7.26
N GLY A 65 -12.48 0.98 -6.48
CA GLY A 65 -13.89 1.27 -6.69
C GLY A 65 -14.14 1.88 -8.08
N GLY A 66 -13.32 2.86 -8.47
CA GLY A 66 -13.41 3.49 -9.79
C GLY A 66 -13.18 2.51 -10.95
N ILE A 67 -12.21 1.60 -10.82
CA ILE A 67 -11.93 0.56 -11.83
C ILE A 67 -13.08 -0.45 -11.92
N TYR A 68 -13.60 -0.94 -10.78
CA TYR A 68 -14.64 -1.97 -10.77
C TYR A 68 -16.01 -1.44 -11.19
N LEU A 69 -16.36 -0.23 -10.76
CA LEU A 69 -17.60 0.44 -11.17
C LEU A 69 -17.53 0.94 -12.62
N GLY A 70 -16.35 0.89 -13.26
CA GLY A 70 -16.14 1.33 -14.64
C GLY A 70 -16.15 2.84 -14.82
N ILE A 71 -15.95 3.60 -13.74
CA ILE A 71 -15.84 5.06 -13.76
C ILE A 71 -14.54 5.50 -14.42
N PHE A 72 -13.45 4.77 -14.18
CA PHE A 72 -12.13 5.04 -14.75
C PHE A 72 -11.57 3.81 -15.46
N THR A 73 -10.82 4.06 -16.53
CA THR A 73 -9.93 3.06 -17.13
C THR A 73 -8.71 2.82 -16.24
N PRO A 74 -7.99 1.69 -16.39
CA PRO A 74 -6.80 1.42 -15.60
C PRO A 74 -5.72 2.52 -15.69
N THR A 75 -5.58 3.14 -16.87
CA THR A 75 -4.61 4.22 -17.10
C THR A 75 -5.01 5.50 -16.37
N GLU A 76 -6.29 5.88 -16.42
CA GLU A 76 -6.81 7.03 -15.66
C GLU A 76 -6.72 6.78 -14.15
N ALA A 77 -7.03 5.56 -13.71
CA ALA A 77 -6.94 5.16 -12.32
C ALA A 77 -5.49 5.24 -11.79
N ALA A 78 -4.48 4.94 -12.62
CA ALA A 78 -3.08 5.14 -12.27
C ALA A 78 -2.76 6.63 -12.02
N GLY A 79 -3.26 7.53 -12.88
CA GLY A 79 -3.11 8.97 -12.70
C GLY A 79 -3.79 9.50 -11.43
N ILE A 80 -5.04 9.07 -11.18
CA ILE A 80 -5.77 9.42 -9.95
C ILE A 80 -5.07 8.86 -8.71
N GLY A 81 -4.54 7.64 -8.78
CA GLY A 81 -3.77 7.01 -7.71
C GLY A 81 -2.50 7.78 -7.37
N ALA A 82 -1.70 8.13 -8.38
CA ALA A 82 -0.47 8.89 -8.20
C ALA A 82 -0.74 10.32 -7.67
N GLY A 83 -1.71 11.02 -8.26
CA GLY A 83 -2.11 12.35 -7.81
C GLY A 83 -2.67 12.33 -6.38
N GLY A 84 -3.53 11.36 -6.06
CA GLY A 84 -4.07 11.18 -4.72
C GLY A 84 -2.99 10.86 -3.68
N ALA A 85 -2.03 9.98 -4.00
CA ALA A 85 -0.89 9.69 -3.14
C ALA A 85 -0.03 10.95 -2.90
N PHE A 86 0.20 11.76 -3.92
CA PHE A 86 0.93 13.02 -3.81
C PHE A 86 0.22 14.02 -2.89
N VAL A 87 -1.10 14.19 -3.04
CA VAL A 87 -1.91 15.05 -2.15
C VAL A 87 -1.87 14.53 -0.70
N ILE A 88 -1.96 13.22 -0.49
CA ILE A 88 -1.86 12.62 0.86
C ILE A 88 -0.47 12.90 1.47
N ALA A 89 0.60 12.76 0.69
CA ALA A 89 1.97 13.03 1.15
C ALA A 89 2.17 14.51 1.51
N LEU A 90 1.61 15.43 0.72
CA LEU A 90 1.59 16.86 1.04
C LEU A 90 0.80 17.14 2.33
N ALA A 91 -0.39 16.56 2.48
CA ALA A 91 -1.23 16.73 3.67
C ALA A 91 -0.54 16.20 4.95
N ARG A 92 0.27 15.14 4.84
CA ARG A 92 1.08 14.59 5.93
C ARG A 92 2.34 15.39 6.22
N LYS A 93 2.65 16.42 5.41
CA LYS A 93 3.88 17.22 5.50
C LYS A 93 5.16 16.38 5.49
N SER A 94 5.12 15.22 4.86
CA SER A 94 6.25 14.29 4.78
C SER A 94 7.11 14.53 3.54
N LEU A 95 6.73 15.48 2.67
CA LEU A 95 7.37 15.72 1.40
C LEU A 95 8.44 16.81 1.50
N THR A 96 9.69 16.43 1.25
CA THR A 96 10.86 17.30 1.08
C THR A 96 11.41 17.17 -0.34
N PHE A 97 12.22 18.15 -0.79
CA PHE A 97 12.89 18.06 -2.09
C PHE A 97 13.75 16.80 -2.24
N GLY A 98 14.48 16.41 -1.18
CA GLY A 98 15.26 15.17 -1.16
C GLY A 98 14.37 13.95 -1.34
N SER A 99 13.35 13.79 -0.49
CA SER A 99 12.43 12.64 -0.60
C SER A 99 11.69 12.59 -1.93
N LEU A 100 11.38 13.74 -2.54
CA LEU A 100 10.75 13.78 -3.86
C LEU A 100 11.70 13.25 -4.94
N PHE A 101 12.97 13.66 -4.89
CA PHE A 101 13.99 13.16 -5.81
C PHE A 101 14.24 11.65 -5.64
N ASP A 102 14.26 11.16 -4.40
CA ASP A 102 14.39 9.74 -4.10
C ASP A 102 13.22 8.94 -4.68
N ILE A 103 11.97 9.38 -4.44
CA ILE A 103 10.76 8.74 -4.96
C ILE A 103 10.76 8.70 -6.50
N LEU A 104 11.14 9.82 -7.15
CA LEU A 104 11.21 9.88 -8.61
C LEU A 104 12.29 8.96 -9.17
N THR A 105 13.45 8.89 -8.51
CA THR A 105 14.56 8.02 -8.91
C THR A 105 14.20 6.55 -8.77
N ASP A 106 13.56 6.15 -7.67
CA ASP A 106 13.09 4.78 -7.45
C ASP A 106 11.99 4.40 -8.45
N THR A 107 11.08 5.33 -8.75
CA THR A 107 10.04 5.13 -9.77
C THR A 107 10.65 4.94 -11.16
N ALA A 108 11.62 5.79 -11.53
CA ALA A 108 12.33 5.69 -12.80
C ALA A 108 13.12 4.37 -12.90
N ARG A 109 13.81 3.96 -11.83
CA ARG A 109 14.54 2.69 -11.75
C ARG A 109 13.59 1.51 -11.94
N THR A 110 12.46 1.50 -11.23
CA THR A 110 11.43 0.45 -11.36
C THR A 110 10.90 0.38 -12.79
N SER A 111 10.62 1.54 -13.39
CA SER A 111 10.15 1.63 -14.77
C SER A 111 11.22 1.10 -15.75
N ALA A 112 12.49 1.46 -15.57
CA ALA A 112 13.60 0.98 -16.38
C ALA A 112 13.78 -0.54 -16.27
N MET A 113 13.68 -1.12 -15.06
CA MET A 113 13.72 -2.57 -14.87
C MET A 113 12.57 -3.27 -15.61
N LEU A 114 11.36 -2.72 -15.55
CA LEU A 114 10.21 -3.26 -16.28
C LEU A 114 10.41 -3.21 -17.80
N PHE A 115 10.89 -2.08 -18.35
CA PHE A 115 11.18 -1.97 -19.78
C PHE A 115 12.34 -2.88 -20.22
N ALA A 116 13.38 -3.03 -19.39
CA ALA A 116 14.52 -3.90 -19.70
C ALA A 116 14.15 -5.39 -19.74
N VAL A 117 13.13 -5.82 -18.99
CA VAL A 117 12.60 -7.19 -19.07
C VAL A 117 11.68 -7.37 -20.29
N LEU A 118 11.03 -6.29 -20.73
CA LEU A 118 10.04 -6.32 -21.80
C LEU A 118 10.67 -6.28 -23.19
N ILE A 119 11.79 -5.55 -23.34
CA ILE A 119 12.61 -5.46 -24.57
C ILE A 119 13.52 -6.67 -24.66
#